data_AF-A0A353R5Y6-F1
#
_entry.id   AF-A0A353R5Y6-F1
#
_cell.length_a   1.000
_cell.length_b   1.000
_cell.length_c   1.000
_cell.angle_alpha   90.00
_cell.angle_beta   90.00
_cell.angle_gamma   90.00
#
_symmetry.space_group_name_H-M   'P 1'
#
loop_
_entity.id
_entity.type
_entity.pdbx_description
1 polymer ?
#
loop_
_entity_poly.entity_id
_entity_poly.type
_entity_poly.pdbx_seq_one_letter_code
_entity_poly.pdbx_strand_id
1 'polypeptide(L)' 'DEYQDTNLAQYLIIKSLAQEHRNIAVVGDDAQSIYAFRGARIENILNFTNDFPEAKEYRLEQNYRSTQNVVNAANSLI' A
#
# COMPACT_ATOMS: atom_id res chain seq x y z
N ASP A 1 6.48 -1.32 3.71
CA ASP A 1 5.56 -0.59 4.60
C ASP A 1 5.28 0.77 3.99
N GLU A 2 4.15 1.40 4.34
CA GLU A 2 3.67 2.69 3.81
C GLU A 2 3.75 2.80 2.27
N TYR A 3 3.43 1.71 1.57
CA TYR A 3 3.70 1.60 0.13
C TYR A 3 2.83 2.53 -0.72
N GLN A 4 1.67 2.94 -0.20
CA GLN A 4 0.75 3.89 -0.84
C GLN A 4 1.35 5.29 -1.05
N ASP A 5 2.40 5.63 -0.29
CA ASP A 5 3.05 6.96 -0.35
C ASP A 5 4.37 6.94 -1.12
N THR A 6 4.68 5.84 -1.81
CA THR A 6 5.91 5.74 -2.59
C THR A 6 5.84 6.56 -3.88
N ASN A 7 6.94 7.24 -4.21
CA ASN A 7 7.09 7.91 -5.49
C ASN A 7 7.70 6.98 -6.56
N LEU A 8 7.74 7.46 -7.81
CA LEU A 8 8.25 6.66 -8.93
C LEU A 8 9.70 6.17 -8.73
N ALA A 9 10.58 7.01 -8.16
CA ALA A 9 11.98 6.63 -7.96
C ALA A 9 12.11 5.50 -6.93
N GLN A 10 11.36 5.59 -5.82
CA GLN A 10 11.32 4.55 -4.79
C GLN A 10 10.78 3.24 -5.35
N TYR A 11 9.69 3.30 -6.12
CA TYR A 11 9.13 2.14 -6.81
C TYR A 11 10.15 1.46 -7.74
N LEU A 12 10.87 2.23 -8.57
CA LEU A 12 11.87 1.68 -9.48
C LEU A 12 13.02 0.99 -8.74
N ILE A 13 13.52 1.59 -7.66
CA ILE A 13 14.57 0.99 -6.82
C ILE A 13 14.10 -0.35 -6.26
N ILE A 14 12.90 -0.38 -5.67
CA ILE A 14 12.33 -1.60 -5.08
C ILE A 14 12.13 -2.67 -6.15
N LYS A 15 11.60 -2.30 -7.33
CA LYS A 15 11.39 -3.21 -8.45
C LYS A 15 12.69 -3.81 -8.95
N SER A 16 13.75 -3.02 -9.09
CA SER A 16 15.08 -3.52 -9.46
C SER A 16 15.66 -4.46 -8.43
N LEU A 17 15.53 -4.17 -7.13
CA LEU A 17 16.01 -5.06 -6.06
C LEU A 17 15.26 -6.40 -6.02
N ALA A 18 13.96 -6.39 -6.33
CA ALA A 18 13.13 -7.59 -6.33
C ALA A 18 13.21 -8.41 -7.64
N GLN A 19 13.88 -7.91 -8.68
CA GLN A 19 13.79 -8.48 -10.03
C GLN A 19 14.29 -9.93 -10.14
N GLU A 20 15.35 -10.29 -9.40
CA GLU A 20 15.99 -11.61 -9.50
C GLU A 20 15.19 -12.70 -8.78
N HIS A 21 14.86 -12.49 -7.52
CA HIS A 21 14.22 -13.51 -6.68
C HIS A 21 12.71 -13.33 -6.51
N ARG A 22 12.18 -12.14 -6.82
CA ARG A 22 10.75 -11.78 -6.68
C ARG A 22 10.18 -12.01 -5.27
N ASN A 23 11.05 -12.06 -4.27
CA ASN A 23 10.70 -12.20 -2.86
C ASN A 23 10.46 -10.83 -2.24
N ILE A 24 9.29 -10.26 -2.48
CA ILE A 24 8.91 -8.94 -1.98
C ILE A 24 7.57 -9.02 -1.24
N ALA A 25 7.49 -8.32 -0.12
CA ALA A 25 6.26 -8.07 0.62
C ALA A 25 6.10 -6.56 0.80
N VAL A 26 4.98 -6.02 0.33
CA VAL A 26 4.58 -4.62 0.53
C VAL A 26 3.34 -4.57 1.41
N VAL A 27 3.22 -3.50 2.17
CA VAL A 27 2.10 -3.23 3.08
C VAL A 27 1.75 -1.76 2.91
N GLY A 28 0.46 -1.46 2.87
CA GLY A 28 -0.07 -0.12 2.76
C GLY A 28 -1.60 -0.11 2.78
N ASP A 29 -2.16 1.09 2.82
CA ASP A 29 -3.60 1.35 2.84
C ASP A 29 -3.88 2.53 1.90
N ASP A 30 -4.73 2.32 0.88
CA ASP A 30 -5.04 3.32 -0.13
C ASP A 30 -5.79 4.53 0.46
N ALA A 31 -6.61 4.33 1.50
CA ALA A 31 -7.29 5.41 2.21
C ALA A 31 -6.32 6.29 3.04
N GLN A 32 -5.07 5.88 3.20
CA GLN A 32 -4.05 6.59 3.97
C GLN A 32 -2.96 7.24 3.09
N SER A 33 -3.15 7.32 1.77
CA SER A 33 -2.23 8.04 0.89
C SER A 33 -2.40 9.55 1.04
N ILE A 34 -1.40 10.22 1.63
CA ILE A 34 -1.45 11.68 1.91
C ILE A 34 -0.26 12.45 1.35
N TYR A 35 0.73 11.78 0.76
CA TYR A 35 1.94 12.42 0.21
C TYR A 35 1.89 12.69 -1.29
N ALA A 36 0.71 12.75 -1.91
CA ALA A 36 0.54 13.07 -3.33
C ALA A 36 1.26 14.38 -3.73
N PHE A 37 1.26 15.39 -2.85
CA PHE A 37 1.96 16.67 -3.04
C PHE A 37 3.50 16.53 -3.16
N ARG A 38 4.08 15.42 -2.70
CA ARG A 38 5.51 15.08 -2.84
C ARG A 38 5.77 14.07 -3.96
N GLY A 39 4.77 13.81 -4.80
CA GLY A 39 4.86 12.88 -5.93
C GLY A 39 4.68 11.42 -5.56
N ALA A 40 4.06 11.12 -4.41
CA ALA A 40 3.55 9.78 -4.14
C ALA A 40 2.55 9.35 -5.22
N ARG A 41 2.59 8.07 -5.59
CA ARG A 41 1.75 7.47 -6.62
C ARG A 41 1.01 6.29 -6.05
N ILE A 42 -0.28 6.48 -5.76
CA ILE A 42 -1.15 5.43 -5.24
C ILE A 42 -1.28 4.26 -6.23
N GLU A 43 -1.04 4.51 -7.51
CA GLU A 43 -0.98 3.51 -8.57
C GLU A 43 0.08 2.43 -8.30
N ASN A 44 1.14 2.74 -7.52
CA ASN A 44 2.18 1.76 -7.19
C ASN A 44 1.62 0.60 -6.37
N ILE A 45 0.74 0.88 -5.40
CA ILE A 45 0.12 -0.18 -4.59
C ILE A 45 -1.05 -0.84 -5.33
N LEU A 46 -1.88 -0.05 -6.01
CA LEU A 46 -3.04 -0.57 -6.75
C LEU A 46 -2.66 -1.49 -7.91
N ASN A 47 -1.51 -1.24 -8.55
CA ASN A 47 -1.02 -2.05 -9.67
C ASN A 47 0.02 -3.10 -9.25
N PHE A 48 0.24 -3.32 -7.95
CA PHE A 48 1.30 -4.23 -7.49
C PHE A 48 1.16 -5.65 -8.07
N THR A 49 -0.07 -6.16 -8.16
CA THR A 49 -0.37 -7.48 -8.73
C THR A 49 -0.19 -7.53 -10.25
N ASN A 50 -0.20 -6.39 -10.96
CA ASN A 50 0.14 -6.34 -12.38
C ASN A 50 1.65 -6.52 -12.61
N ASP A 51 2.47 -5.99 -11.70
CA ASP A 51 3.93 -6.13 -11.74
C ASP A 51 4.41 -7.48 -11.20
N PHE A 52 3.72 -8.00 -10.18
CA PHE A 52 4.00 -9.27 -9.53
C PHE A 52 2.74 -10.17 -9.55
N PRO A 53 2.42 -10.82 -10.70
CA PRO A 53 1.20 -11.63 -10.84
C PRO A 53 1.10 -12.83 -9.89
N GLU A 54 2.24 -13.32 -9.39
CA GLU A 54 2.34 -14.37 -8.40
C GLU A 54 2.16 -13.89 -6.95
N ALA A 55 2.05 -12.58 -6.74
CA ALA A 55 1.85 -12.01 -5.42
C ALA A 55 0.53 -12.51 -4.82
N LYS A 56 0.55 -12.74 -3.50
CA LYS A 56 -0.64 -13.08 -2.73
C LYS A 56 -1.15 -11.84 -2.02
N GLU A 57 -2.43 -11.57 -2.15
CA GLU A 57 -3.09 -10.46 -1.47
C GLU A 57 -3.68 -10.95 -0.13
N TYR A 58 -3.44 -10.16 0.92
CA TYR A 58 -3.98 -10.40 2.25
C TYR A 58 -4.59 -9.11 2.79
N ARG A 59 -5.90 -9.13 3.06
CA ARG A 59 -6.62 -7.97 3.63
C ARG A 59 -6.78 -8.13 5.13
N LEU A 60 -6.34 -7.13 5.89
CA LEU A 60 -6.46 -7.09 7.34
C LEU A 60 -7.62 -6.17 7.73
N GLU A 61 -8.82 -6.73 7.85
CA GLU A 61 -10.06 -5.94 8.05
C GLU A 61 -10.38 -5.68 9.52
N GLN A 62 -9.73 -6.40 10.44
CA GLN A 62 -9.95 -6.26 11.87
C GLN A 62 -9.08 -5.14 12.45
N ASN A 63 -9.72 -4.10 12.98
CA ASN A 63 -9.04 -3.07 13.74
C ASN A 63 -8.79 -3.55 15.18
N TYR A 64 -7.55 -3.42 15.65
CA TYR A 64 -7.12 -3.75 17.02
C TYR A 64 -6.67 -2.53 17.83
N ARG A 65 -6.73 -1.33 17.25
CA ARG A 65 -6.20 -0.09 17.85
C ARG A 65 -7.30 0.76 18.51
N SER A 66 -8.44 0.88 17.84
CA SER A 66 -9.49 1.83 18.15
C SER A 66 -10.77 1.11 18.60
N THR A 67 -11.60 1.79 19.39
CA THR A 67 -12.92 1.27 19.77
C THR A 67 -13.88 1.27 18.58
N GLN A 68 -14.93 0.44 18.65
CA GLN A 68 -15.91 0.33 17.57
C GLN A 68 -16.54 1.67 17.19
N ASN A 69 -16.79 2.55 18.17
CA ASN A 69 -17.36 3.88 17.90
C ASN A 69 -16.45 4.73 17.01
N VAL A 70 -15.13 4.70 17.25
CA VAL A 70 -14.16 5.46 16.45
C VAL A 70 -14.00 4.84 15.07
N VAL A 71 -13.93 3.51 14.98
CA VAL A 71 -13.85 2.79 13.69
C VAL A 71 -15.07 3.10 12.82
N ASN A 72 -16.28 3.05 13.40
CA ASN A 72 -17.51 3.37 12.67
C ASN A 72 -17.54 4.82 12.17
N ALA A 73 -17.07 5.77 12.97
CA ALA A 73 -16.99 7.16 12.55
C ALA A 73 -15.99 7.34 11.39
N ALA A 74 -14.80 6.74 11.47
CA ALA A 74 -13.81 6.77 10.39
C ALA A 74 -14.35 6.15 9.08
N ASN A 75 -14.97 4.97 9.18
CA ASN A 75 -15.57 4.27 8.04
C ASN A 75 -16.75 5.01 7.40
N SER A 76 -17.35 5.98 8.10
CA SER A 76 -18.42 6.81 7.51
C SER A 76 -17.89 8.00 6.69
N LEU A 77 -16.60 8.31 6.82
CA LEU A 77 -15.96 9.45 6.15
C LEU A 77 -15.20 9.05 4.88
N ILE A 78 -14.66 7.83 4.86
CA ILE A 78 -13.85 7.23 3.80
C ILE A 78 -14.76 6.40 2.91
#